data_AF-A0A1Y0BK76-F1
#
_entry.id   AF-A0A1Y0BK76-F1
#
_cell.length_a   1.000
_cell.length_b   1.000
_cell.length_c   1.000
_cell.angle_alpha   90.00
_cell.angle_beta   90.00
_cell.angle_gamma   90.00
#
_symmetry.space_group_name_H-M   'P 1'
#
loop_
_entity.id
_entity.type
_entity.pdbx_description
1 polymer ?
#
loop_
_entity_poly.entity_id
_entity_poly.type
_entity_poly.pdbx_seq_one_letter_code
_entity_poly.pdbx_strand_id
1 'polypeptide(L)'
;MFDPADFSPAIQQRRRVMPTIRDQRHPADRAPRIFADSADIRDIEPLYRAGIINGVTTNPTLLKKAGATSWQQAKTMLTDILTLLAPNPVSLELTELTQDAMLPQAQELAALGSNAVIKVPIGGYRTADAGADPFTGLKVIRALW
;
A
#
# COMPACT_ATOMS: atom_id res chain seq x y z
N MET A 1 -23.22 12.03 -12.98
CA MET A 1 -22.19 12.18 -11.93
C MET A 1 -22.97 12.39 -10.63
N PHE A 2 -22.81 11.53 -9.62
CA PHE A 2 -23.55 11.66 -8.36
C PHE A 2 -23.20 12.99 -7.69
N ASP A 3 -24.22 13.74 -7.26
CA ASP A 3 -24.03 15.03 -6.58
C ASP A 3 -23.55 14.76 -5.15
N PRO A 4 -22.54 15.47 -4.63
CA PRO A 4 -22.17 15.40 -3.22
C PRO A 4 -23.31 15.57 -2.23
N ALA A 5 -24.40 16.23 -2.63
CA ALA A 5 -25.64 16.34 -1.85
C ALA A 5 -26.40 15.00 -1.71
N ASP A 6 -26.15 14.03 -2.58
CA ASP A 6 -26.81 12.71 -2.60
C ASP A 6 -26.23 11.74 -1.55
N PHE A 7 -25.15 12.12 -0.86
CA PHE A 7 -24.53 11.27 0.15
C PHE A 7 -25.25 11.37 1.49
N SER A 8 -25.37 10.21 2.17
CA SER A 8 -25.95 10.15 3.50
C SER A 8 -25.21 11.07 4.49
N PRO A 9 -25.90 11.59 5.52
CA PRO A 9 -25.28 12.45 6.53
C PRO A 9 -24.04 11.83 7.18
N ALA A 10 -24.02 10.50 7.34
CA ALA A 10 -22.88 9.76 7.86
C ALA A 10 -21.64 9.81 6.95
N ILE A 11 -21.83 9.75 5.62
CA ILE A 11 -20.74 9.88 4.65
C ILE A 11 -20.18 11.30 4.65
N GLN A 12 -21.05 12.32 4.76
CA GLN A 12 -20.64 13.71 4.83
C GLN A 12 -19.80 13.99 6.08
N GLN A 13 -20.18 13.42 7.23
CA GLN A 13 -19.44 13.57 8.49
C GLN A 13 -18.09 12.86 8.44
N ARG A 14 -18.01 11.67 7.84
CA ARG A 14 -16.74 10.96 7.63
C ARG A 14 -15.75 11.77 6.78
N ARG A 15 -16.22 12.40 5.70
CA ARG A 15 -15.36 13.24 4.83
C ARG A 15 -14.79 14.47 5.53
N ARG A 16 -15.49 15.01 6.54
CA ARG A 16 -15.04 16.18 7.31
C ARG A 16 -13.92 15.87 8.30
N VAL A 17 -13.84 14.64 8.78
CA VAL A 17 -12.86 14.22 9.80
C VAL A 17 -11.66 13.47 9.21
N MET A 18 -11.71 13.11 7.93
CA MET A 18 -10.57 12.50 7.26
C MET A 18 -9.48 13.55 7.00
N PRO A 19 -8.22 13.28 7.33
CA PRO A 19 -7.13 14.21 7.08
C PRO A 19 -7.01 14.49 5.58
N THR A 20 -6.70 15.74 5.25
CA THR A 20 -6.45 16.14 3.87
C THR A 20 -5.22 15.40 3.37
N ILE A 21 -5.39 14.55 2.35
CA ILE A 21 -4.27 13.91 1.67
C ILE A 21 -3.41 15.04 1.11
N ARG A 22 -2.19 15.17 1.66
CA ARG A 22 -1.17 16.13 1.19
C ARG A 22 -1.01 15.94 -0.31
N ASP A 23 -1.17 17.03 -1.04
CA ASP A 23 -1.38 17.05 -2.48
C ASP A 23 -0.41 16.13 -3.26
N GLN A 24 -0.94 15.00 -3.73
CA GLN A 24 -0.28 14.05 -4.65
C GLN A 24 -0.92 14.11 -6.04
N ARG A 25 -1.35 15.30 -6.49
CA ARG A 25 -1.94 15.49 -7.82
C ARG A 25 -0.86 15.37 -8.90
N HIS A 26 -1.20 14.62 -9.94
CA HIS A 26 -0.43 14.56 -11.18
C HIS A 26 -0.45 15.95 -11.84
N PRO A 27 0.64 16.45 -12.47
CA PRO A 27 0.69 17.78 -13.10
C PRO A 27 -0.36 17.99 -14.20
N ALA A 28 -0.95 16.91 -14.71
CA ALA A 28 -2.18 16.93 -15.48
C ALA A 28 -3.32 16.39 -14.61
N ASP A 29 -4.22 17.28 -14.15
CA ASP A 29 -5.29 17.01 -13.18
C ASP A 29 -6.25 15.86 -13.54
N ARG A 30 -6.28 15.44 -14.81
CA ARG A 30 -7.16 14.37 -15.32
C ARG A 30 -6.41 13.13 -15.82
N ALA A 31 -5.08 13.13 -15.78
CA ALA A 31 -4.31 11.97 -16.22
C ALA A 31 -4.37 10.85 -15.16
N PRO A 32 -4.45 9.58 -15.59
CA PRO A 32 -4.35 8.47 -14.65
C PRO A 32 -2.98 8.49 -13.98
N ARG A 33 -2.93 8.12 -12.70
CA ARG A 33 -1.65 7.84 -12.05
C ARG A 33 -1.17 6.47 -12.47
N ILE A 34 0.07 6.38 -12.91
CA ILE A 34 0.71 5.13 -13.32
C ILE A 34 1.59 4.64 -12.18
N PHE A 35 1.49 3.36 -11.86
CA PHE A 35 2.31 2.71 -10.83
C PHE A 35 3.09 1.57 -11.47
N ALA A 36 4.38 1.45 -11.16
CA ALA A 36 5.14 0.27 -11.52
C ALA A 36 4.86 -0.86 -10.53
N ASP A 37 4.54 -2.06 -11.03
CA ASP A 37 4.46 -3.27 -10.21
C ASP A 37 5.82 -3.99 -10.25
N SER A 38 6.75 -3.56 -9.39
CA SER A 38 8.11 -4.09 -9.34
C SER A 38 8.71 -3.93 -7.93
N ALA A 39 9.69 -4.77 -7.63
CA ALA A 39 10.56 -4.63 -6.46
C ALA A 39 12.06 -4.53 -6.86
N ASP A 40 12.36 -4.45 -8.16
CA ASP A 40 13.72 -4.25 -8.67
C ASP A 40 13.96 -2.76 -8.91
N ILE A 41 14.86 -2.18 -8.12
CA ILE A 41 15.17 -0.74 -8.19
C ILE A 41 15.72 -0.33 -9.56
N ARG A 42 16.36 -1.25 -10.29
CA ARG A 42 16.93 -1.01 -11.63
C ARG A 42 15.84 -0.80 -12.69
N ASP A 43 14.68 -1.41 -12.50
CA ASP A 43 13.51 -1.23 -13.36
C ASP A 43 12.71 0.03 -12.96
N ILE A 44 12.68 0.33 -11.66
CA ILE A 44 11.89 1.42 -11.08
C ILE A 44 12.53 2.79 -11.38
N GLU A 45 13.84 2.93 -11.15
CA GLU A 45 14.53 4.21 -11.22
C GLU A 45 14.41 4.91 -12.59
N PRO A 46 14.61 4.24 -13.74
CA PRO A 46 14.47 4.88 -15.05
C PRO A 46 13.05 5.39 -15.30
N LEU A 47 12.02 4.61 -14.90
CA LEU A 47 10.61 4.99 -15.07
C LEU A 47 10.25 6.20 -14.20
N TYR A 48 10.76 6.24 -12.96
CA TYR A 48 10.56 7.36 -12.06
C TYR A 48 11.25 8.62 -12.57
N ARG A 49 12.53 8.53 -12.97
CA ARG A 49 13.30 9.67 -13.51
C ARG A 49 12.74 10.20 -14.83
N ALA A 50 12.14 9.33 -15.65
CA ALA A 50 11.44 9.73 -16.87
C ALA A 50 10.07 10.39 -16.60
N GLY A 51 9.61 10.43 -15.35
CA GLY A 51 8.30 10.98 -14.99
C GLY A 51 7.11 10.13 -15.43
N ILE A 52 7.34 8.84 -15.74
CA ILE A 52 6.30 7.93 -16.23
C ILE A 52 5.43 7.43 -15.08
N ILE A 53 6.04 7.15 -13.92
CA ILE A 53 5.35 6.57 -12.76
C ILE A 53 5.18 7.56 -11.62
N ASN A 54 4.07 7.41 -10.90
CA ASN A 54 3.69 8.21 -9.74
C ASN A 54 3.81 7.44 -8.42
N GLY A 55 4.26 6.19 -8.47
CA GLY A 55 4.40 5.32 -7.32
C GLY A 55 4.78 3.91 -7.73
N VAL A 56 4.97 3.05 -6.73
CA VAL A 56 5.30 1.64 -6.90
C VAL A 56 4.33 0.78 -6.12
N THR A 57 3.94 -0.37 -6.67
CA THR A 57 3.31 -1.45 -5.93
C THR A 57 4.28 -2.61 -5.82
N THR A 58 4.45 -3.14 -4.62
CA THR A 58 5.26 -4.34 -4.38
C THR A 58 4.36 -5.49 -3.92
N ASN A 59 4.87 -6.70 -4.03
CA ASN A 59 4.29 -7.90 -3.40
C ASN A 59 5.42 -8.88 -3.06
N PRO A 60 5.18 -9.89 -2.20
CA PRO A 60 6.23 -10.81 -1.75
C PRO A 60 6.87 -11.59 -2.90
N THR A 61 6.11 -11.89 -3.96
CA THR A 61 6.63 -12.62 -5.13
C THR A 61 7.64 -11.77 -5.90
N LEU A 62 7.38 -10.48 -6.08
CA LEU A 62 8.30 -9.55 -6.74
C LEU A 62 9.57 -9.34 -5.91
N LEU A 63 9.45 -9.19 -4.59
CA LEU A 63 10.60 -9.08 -3.69
C LEU A 63 11.52 -10.30 -3.80
N LYS A 64 10.94 -11.50 -3.82
CA LYS A 64 11.69 -12.75 -4.01
C LYS A 64 12.37 -12.80 -5.38
N LYS A 65 11.67 -12.42 -6.45
CA LYS A 65 12.24 -12.37 -7.82
C LYS A 65 13.38 -11.35 -7.95
N ALA A 66 13.30 -10.24 -7.22
CA ALA A 66 14.33 -9.21 -7.16
C ALA A 66 15.52 -9.59 -6.25
N GLY A 67 15.48 -10.75 -5.60
CA GLY A 67 16.63 -11.32 -4.87
C GLY A 67 16.51 -11.32 -3.35
N ALA A 68 15.34 -10.99 -2.78
CA ALA A 68 15.14 -11.11 -1.34
C ALA A 68 15.18 -12.60 -0.89
N THR A 69 16.11 -12.91 0.00
CA THR A 69 16.30 -14.24 0.61
C THR A 69 15.85 -14.31 2.06
N SER A 70 15.53 -13.16 2.67
CA SER A 70 15.03 -13.05 4.04
C SER A 70 14.08 -11.86 4.19
N TRP A 71 13.27 -11.85 5.26
CA TRP A 71 12.41 -10.72 5.57
C TRP A 71 13.20 -9.44 5.83
N GLN A 72 14.36 -9.55 6.50
CA GLN A 72 15.22 -8.39 6.74
C GLN A 72 15.73 -7.80 5.43
N GLN A 73 16.15 -8.64 4.48
CA GLN A 73 16.57 -8.17 3.15
C GLN A 73 15.41 -7.54 2.37
N ALA A 74 14.20 -8.12 2.46
CA ALA A 74 13.01 -7.53 1.86
C ALA A 74 12.74 -6.13 2.41
N LYS A 75 12.80 -5.93 3.74
CA LYS A 75 12.65 -4.60 4.35
C LYS A 75 13.73 -3.60 3.91
N THR A 76 14.98 -4.05 3.75
CA THR A 76 16.05 -3.20 3.18
C THR A 76 15.70 -2.74 1.77
N MET A 77 15.31 -3.67 0.89
CA MET A 77 14.91 -3.34 -0.48
C MET A 77 13.70 -2.40 -0.54
N LEU A 78 12.71 -2.61 0.33
CA LEU A 78 11.56 -1.71 0.45
C LEU A 78 11.96 -0.31 0.91
N THR A 79 12.91 -0.21 1.85
CA THR A 79 13.45 1.07 2.34
C THR A 79 14.19 1.82 1.24
N ASP A 80 14.95 1.10 0.39
CA ASP A 80 15.63 1.70 -0.76
C ASP A 80 14.63 2.26 -1.78
N ILE A 81 13.56 1.51 -2.08
CA ILE A 81 12.49 1.97 -2.99
C ILE A 81 11.75 3.18 -2.40
N LEU A 82 11.41 3.14 -1.10
CA LEU A 82 10.78 4.26 -0.39
C LEU A 82 11.63 5.53 -0.45
N THR A 83 12.94 5.39 -0.24
CA THR A 83 13.91 6.49 -0.29
C THR A 83 14.01 7.09 -1.69
N LEU A 84 14.10 6.25 -2.73
CA LEU A 84 14.15 6.68 -4.12
C LEU A 84 12.89 7.44 -4.54
N LEU A 85 11.71 6.96 -4.12
CA LEU A 85 10.43 7.48 -4.57
C LEU A 85 9.92 8.67 -3.77
N ALA A 86 10.48 8.99 -2.59
CA ALA A 86 9.95 10.04 -1.72
C ALA A 86 9.76 11.38 -2.46
N PRO A 87 8.57 12.02 -2.38
CA PRO A 87 7.43 11.71 -1.49
C PRO A 87 6.35 10.78 -2.09
N ASN A 88 6.60 10.17 -3.25
CA ASN A 88 5.63 9.34 -3.98
C ASN A 88 5.32 8.02 -3.24
N PRO A 89 4.07 7.53 -3.31
CA PRO A 89 3.62 6.36 -2.56
C PRO A 89 4.26 5.05 -3.03
N VAL A 90 4.57 4.18 -2.07
CA VAL A 90 5.05 2.81 -2.30
C VAL A 90 4.16 1.84 -1.51
N SER A 91 3.49 0.92 -2.21
CA SER A 91 2.59 -0.05 -1.58
C SER A 91 3.35 -1.28 -1.10
N LEU A 92 3.22 -1.61 0.19
CA LEU A 92 3.88 -2.73 0.88
C LEU A 92 2.82 -3.74 1.34
N GLU A 93 2.94 -5.01 0.93
CA GLU A 93 1.94 -6.04 1.26
C GLU A 93 2.23 -6.74 2.60
N LEU A 94 1.18 -6.94 3.40
CA LEU A 94 1.24 -7.82 4.57
C LEU A 94 1.39 -9.28 4.15
N THR A 95 2.16 -10.05 4.92
CA THR A 95 2.39 -11.48 4.70
C THR A 95 1.85 -12.37 5.81
N GLU A 96 1.46 -11.79 6.94
CA GLU A 96 0.83 -12.51 8.04
C GLU A 96 -0.61 -12.91 7.72
N LEU A 97 -1.13 -13.93 8.40
CA LEU A 97 -2.45 -14.53 8.08
C LEU A 97 -3.54 -14.24 9.11
N THR A 98 -3.17 -13.82 10.31
CA THR A 98 -4.12 -13.55 11.42
C THR A 98 -4.15 -12.07 11.74
N GLN A 99 -5.29 -11.60 12.26
CA GLN A 99 -5.45 -10.20 12.65
C GLN A 99 -4.38 -9.75 13.66
N ASP A 100 -4.10 -10.59 14.67
CA ASP A 100 -3.14 -10.29 15.74
C ASP A 100 -1.70 -10.15 15.23
N ALA A 101 -1.33 -10.89 14.17
CA ALA A 101 -0.01 -10.80 13.55
C ALA A 101 0.07 -9.71 12.46
N MET A 102 -1.02 -9.47 11.73
CA MET A 102 -1.08 -8.44 10.68
C MET A 102 -0.96 -7.02 11.24
N LEU A 103 -1.53 -6.73 12.42
CA LEU A 103 -1.46 -5.40 13.04
C LEU A 103 -0.04 -4.92 13.35
N PRO A 104 0.80 -5.67 14.10
CA PRO A 104 2.18 -5.28 14.35
C PRO A 104 3.01 -5.24 13.06
N GLN A 105 2.78 -6.16 12.10
CA GLN A 105 3.46 -6.11 10.80
C GLN A 105 3.11 -4.83 10.02
N ALA A 106 1.85 -4.40 10.04
CA ALA A 106 1.44 -3.15 9.40
C ALA A 106 2.15 -1.94 10.00
N GLN A 107 2.29 -1.90 11.33
CA GLN A 107 3.02 -0.84 12.03
C GLN A 107 4.53 -0.87 11.69
N GLU A 108 5.14 -2.06 11.66
CA GLU A 108 6.54 -2.25 11.27
C GLU A 108 6.80 -1.71 9.85
N LEU A 109 5.97 -2.10 8.89
CA LEU A 109 6.12 -1.66 7.50
C LEU A 109 5.82 -0.18 7.32
N ALA A 110 4.84 0.38 8.05
CA ALA A 110 4.52 1.81 7.98
C ALA A 110 5.65 2.67 8.54
N ALA A 111 6.42 2.15 9.50
CA ALA A 111 7.57 2.85 10.07
C ALA A 111 8.78 2.94 9.12
N LEU A 112 8.80 2.19 8.01
CA LEU A 112 9.91 2.22 7.04
C LEU A 112 9.99 3.54 6.27
N GLY A 113 8.88 4.27 6.11
CA GLY A 113 8.88 5.55 5.40
C GLY A 113 7.52 6.25 5.39
N SER A 114 7.54 7.58 5.43
CA SER A 114 6.29 8.39 5.47
C SER A 114 5.40 8.28 4.22
N ASN A 115 5.95 7.75 3.12
CA ASN A 115 5.27 7.46 1.86
C ASN A 115 4.91 5.96 1.70
N ALA A 116 5.05 5.15 2.76
CA ALA A 116 4.60 3.77 2.76
C ALA A 116 3.07 3.69 2.77
N VAL A 117 2.52 2.84 1.90
CA VAL A 117 1.09 2.53 1.83
C VAL A 117 0.91 1.05 2.14
N ILE A 118 0.22 0.74 3.24
CA ILE A 118 0.05 -0.66 3.66
C ILE A 118 -1.07 -1.32 2.86
N LYS A 119 -0.71 -2.35 2.11
CA LYS A 119 -1.61 -3.19 1.32
C LYS A 119 -2.03 -4.39 2.18
N VAL A 120 -3.29 -4.36 2.60
CA VAL A 120 -3.91 -5.42 3.41
C VAL A 120 -4.68 -6.36 2.48
N PRO A 121 -4.30 -7.65 2.40
CA PRO A 121 -5.06 -8.64 1.64
C PRO A 121 -6.48 -8.76 2.20
N ILE A 122 -7.49 -8.70 1.32
CA ILE A 122 -8.90 -8.88 1.70
C ILE A 122 -9.24 -10.37 1.61
N GLY A 123 -9.84 -10.88 2.67
CA GLY A 123 -10.21 -12.29 2.79
C GLY A 123 -9.75 -12.91 4.10
N GLY A 124 -10.13 -14.16 4.28
CA GLY A 124 -9.44 -15.12 5.14
C GLY A 124 -8.81 -16.12 4.19
N TYR A 125 -7.57 -16.50 4.43
CA TYR A 125 -6.81 -17.43 3.59
C TYR A 125 -7.41 -18.84 3.65
N ARG A 126 -8.65 -19.00 3.17
CA ARG A 126 -9.43 -20.23 3.25
C ARG A 126 -8.82 -21.39 2.47
N THR A 127 -7.96 -21.06 1.52
CA THR A 127 -7.11 -22.01 0.81
C THR A 127 -5.99 -22.57 1.69
N ALA A 128 -5.49 -21.80 2.66
CA ALA A 128 -4.48 -22.24 3.63
C ALA A 128 -5.12 -22.83 4.90
N ASP A 129 -6.27 -22.30 5.32
CA ASP A 129 -7.04 -22.78 6.47
C ASP A 129 -8.55 -22.59 6.21
N ALA A 130 -9.29 -23.69 6.02
CA ALA A 130 -10.72 -23.66 5.77
C ALA A 130 -11.54 -23.00 6.90
N GLY A 131 -11.00 -22.97 8.14
CA GLY A 131 -11.59 -22.30 9.29
C GLY A 131 -11.34 -20.79 9.33
N ALA A 132 -10.48 -20.26 8.45
CA ALA A 132 -10.11 -18.85 8.46
C ALA A 132 -11.33 -17.93 8.26
N ASP A 133 -11.37 -16.89 9.08
CA ASP A 133 -12.39 -15.85 9.00
C ASP A 133 -12.23 -15.07 7.68
N PRO A 134 -13.24 -15.12 6.77
CA PRO A 134 -13.18 -14.47 5.46
C PRO A 134 -13.06 -12.93 5.57
N PHE A 135 -13.27 -12.35 6.74
CA PHE A 135 -13.22 -10.91 6.98
C PHE A 135 -11.96 -10.45 7.70
N THR A 136 -10.95 -11.31 7.87
CA THR A 136 -9.70 -10.98 8.59
C THR A 136 -9.09 -9.67 8.08
N GLY A 137 -8.89 -9.53 6.77
CA GLY A 137 -8.36 -8.28 6.19
C GLY A 137 -9.23 -7.04 6.45
N LEU A 138 -10.55 -7.16 6.40
CA LEU A 138 -11.46 -6.04 6.70
C LEU A 138 -11.40 -5.63 8.17
N LYS A 139 -11.26 -6.60 9.09
CA LYS A 139 -11.08 -6.33 10.52
C LYS A 139 -9.76 -5.60 10.79
N VAL A 140 -8.69 -5.97 10.10
CA VAL A 140 -7.40 -5.27 10.18
C VAL A 140 -7.54 -3.83 9.70
N ILE A 141 -8.15 -3.59 8.53
CA ILE A 141 -8.38 -2.23 8.04
C ILE A 141 -9.19 -1.41 9.05
N ARG A 142 -10.28 -1.97 9.60
CA ARG A 142 -11.10 -1.30 10.62
C ARG A 142 -10.34 -1.03 11.92
N ALA A 143 -9.35 -1.82 12.29
CA ALA A 143 -8.57 -1.61 13.50
C ALA A 143 -7.50 -0.53 13.31
N LEU A 144 -7.05 -0.29 12.08
CA LEU A 144 -6.05 0.73 11.74
C LEU A 144 -6.68 2.12 11.45
N TRP A 145 -7.99 2.21 11.16
CA TRP A 145 -8.70 3.42 10.71
C TRP A 145 -10.14 3.51 11.24
#